data_AF-A0A7X7J157-F1
#
_entry.id   AF-A0A7X7J157-F1
#
_cell.length_a   1.000
_cell.length_b   1.000
_cell.length_c   1.000
_cell.angle_alpha   90.00
_cell.angle_beta   90.00
_cell.angle_gamma   90.00
#
_symmetry.space_group_name_H-M   'P 1'
#
loop_
_entity.id
_entity.type
_entity.pdbx_description
1 polymer ?
#
loop_
_entity_poly.entity_id
_entity_poly.type
_entity_poly.pdbx_seq_one_letter_code
_entity_poly.pdbx_strand_id
1 'polypeptide(L)'
;MGGGSRVMSTTEGESFRTFIHDIIDEDMKTGRWDGRVVTRFPPEPNGYLHIGHAKSICLNYGLARDYGGKFNLRFDDTNPVKEEQEYIDSIEDDVRWLGADWE
;
A
#
# COMPACT_ATOMS: atom_id res chain seq x y z
N MET A 1 -20.01 -33.03 -34.16
CA MET A 1 -20.62 -32.81 -32.82
C MET A 1 -19.51 -32.96 -31.80
N GLY A 2 -18.90 -31.85 -31.41
CA GLY A 2 -18.88 -31.42 -30.01
C GLY A 2 -17.46 -31.61 -29.50
N GLY A 3 -16.58 -30.61 -29.60
CA GLY A 3 -16.67 -29.38 -28.83
C GLY A 3 -15.48 -29.38 -27.88
N GLY A 4 -14.27 -29.27 -28.43
CA GLY A 4 -13.05 -29.15 -27.64
C GLY A 4 -13.08 -27.81 -26.91
N SER A 5 -13.44 -27.86 -25.63
CA SER A 5 -13.43 -26.69 -24.75
C SER A 5 -11.99 -26.21 -24.60
N ARG A 6 -11.64 -25.16 -25.35
CA ARG A 6 -10.39 -24.43 -25.19
C ARG A 6 -10.44 -23.76 -23.81
N VAL A 7 -9.74 -24.33 -22.84
CA VAL A 7 -9.48 -23.67 -21.56
C VAL A 7 -8.79 -22.35 -21.89
N MET A 8 -9.49 -21.24 -21.67
CA MET A 8 -8.91 -19.91 -21.71
C MET A 8 -7.91 -19.83 -20.56
N SER A 9 -6.62 -19.87 -20.88
CA SER A 9 -5.57 -19.43 -19.98
C SER A 9 -5.85 -17.96 -19.70
N THR A 10 -6.38 -17.65 -18.52
CA THR A 10 -6.40 -16.29 -17.99
C THR A 10 -4.96 -15.78 -18.04
N THR A 11 -4.74 -14.72 -18.80
CA THR A 11 -3.47 -14.00 -18.80
C THR A 11 -3.31 -13.44 -17.40
N GLU A 12 -2.49 -14.07 -16.56
CA GLU A 12 -2.01 -13.46 -15.33
C GLU A 12 -1.34 -12.15 -15.75
N GLY A 13 -1.95 -11.03 -15.36
CA GLY A 13 -1.37 -9.70 -15.60
C GLY A 13 0.02 -9.69 -14.98
N GLU A 14 1.01 -9.20 -15.72
CA GLU A 14 2.39 -9.11 -15.23
C GLU A 14 2.42 -8.46 -13.85
N SER A 15 2.90 -9.21 -12.85
CA SER A 15 3.11 -8.73 -11.49
C SER A 15 3.99 -7.48 -11.55
N PHE A 16 3.44 -6.32 -11.16
CA PHE A 16 4.16 -5.05 -11.16
C PHE A 16 5.29 -5.09 -10.13
N ARG A 17 6.52 -5.37 -10.58
CA ARG A 17 7.71 -5.51 -9.72
C ARG A 17 8.57 -4.25 -9.77
N THR A 18 9.11 -3.85 -8.63
CA THR A 18 10.00 -2.68 -8.47
C THR A 18 11.24 -3.08 -7.67
N PHE A 19 12.30 -2.26 -7.68
CA PHE A 19 13.50 -2.53 -6.89
C PHE A 19 13.25 -2.70 -5.37
N ILE A 20 12.11 -2.18 -4.86
CA ILE A 20 11.73 -2.33 -3.45
C ILE A 20 11.35 -3.79 -3.15
N HIS A 21 10.75 -4.50 -4.11
CA HIS A 21 10.46 -5.92 -3.98
C HIS A 21 11.75 -6.73 -3.86
N ASP A 22 12.78 -6.39 -4.64
CA ASP A 22 14.06 -7.10 -4.59
C ASP A 22 14.74 -6.93 -3.22
N ILE A 23 14.63 -5.74 -2.61
CA ILE A 23 15.13 -5.47 -1.25
C ILE A 23 14.35 -6.29 -0.22
N ILE A 24 13.02 -6.30 -0.30
CA ILE A 24 12.19 -7.08 0.63
C ILE A 24 12.47 -8.58 0.47
N ASP A 25 12.56 -9.08 -0.75
CA ASP A 25 12.86 -10.48 -1.04
C ASP A 25 14.20 -10.92 -0.42
N GLU A 26 15.22 -10.06 -0.46
CA GLU A 26 16.52 -10.35 0.16
C GLU A 26 16.45 -10.30 1.69
N ASP A 27 15.77 -9.31 2.27
CA ASP A 27 15.54 -9.24 3.71
C ASP A 27 14.73 -10.47 4.21
N MET A 28 13.79 -10.98 3.39
CA MET A 28 13.01 -12.19 3.67
C MET A 28 13.87 -13.46 3.61
N LYS A 29 14.73 -13.60 2.58
CA LYS A 29 15.65 -14.75 2.45
C LYS A 29 16.66 -14.82 3.59
N THR A 30 17.18 -13.66 4.01
CA THR A 30 18.15 -13.57 5.10
C THR A 30 17.51 -13.66 6.49
N GLY A 31 16.18 -13.59 6.57
CA GLY A 31 15.44 -13.61 7.82
C GLY A 31 15.65 -12.36 8.69
N ARG A 32 16.11 -11.25 8.09
CA ARG A 32 16.55 -10.05 8.80
C ARG A 32 15.51 -9.48 9.78
N TRP A 33 14.23 -9.56 9.42
CA TRP A 33 13.10 -9.01 10.19
C TRP A 33 12.18 -10.09 10.75
N ASP A 34 12.69 -11.30 10.96
CA ASP A 34 11.89 -12.48 11.36
C ASP A 34 10.75 -12.76 10.36
N GLY A 35 10.98 -12.49 9.08
CA GLY A 35 9.99 -12.67 8.01
C GLY A 35 8.84 -11.65 8.01
N ARG A 36 8.97 -10.52 8.70
CA ARG A 36 7.92 -9.49 8.81
C ARG A 36 8.14 -8.34 7.84
N VAL A 37 7.07 -7.88 7.21
CA VAL A 37 7.02 -6.64 6.42
C VAL A 37 6.02 -5.70 7.08
N VAL A 38 6.46 -4.47 7.38
CA VAL A 38 5.60 -3.41 7.91
C VAL A 38 5.90 -2.14 7.15
N THR A 39 4.90 -1.58 6.48
CA THR A 39 4.99 -0.33 5.74
C THR A 39 4.13 0.74 6.41
N ARG A 40 4.33 2.00 6.00
CA ARG A 40 3.47 3.09 6.46
C ARG A 40 3.30 4.18 5.41
N PHE A 41 2.11 4.78 5.36
CA PHE A 41 1.88 6.06 4.72
C PHE A 41 1.78 7.15 5.79
N PRO A 42 2.75 8.09 5.87
CA PRO A 42 2.77 9.09 6.93
C PRO A 42 2.48 10.52 6.42
N PRO A 43 1.22 10.87 6.12
CA PRO A 43 0.88 12.23 5.69
C PRO A 43 0.89 13.22 6.86
N GLU A 44 1.26 14.46 6.59
CA GLU A 44 0.99 15.58 7.49
C GLU A 44 -0.50 15.98 7.35
N PRO A 45 -1.28 16.09 8.43
CA PRO A 45 -2.71 16.44 8.35
C PRO A 45 -2.92 17.96 8.27
N ASN A 46 -2.32 18.60 7.26
CA ASN A 46 -2.38 20.05 7.03
C ASN A 46 -2.86 20.44 5.62
N GLY A 47 -3.41 19.47 4.89
CA GLY A 47 -3.92 19.64 3.54
C GLY A 47 -4.58 18.38 2.98
N TYR A 48 -5.38 18.56 1.93
CA TYR A 48 -6.03 17.46 1.22
C TYR A 48 -5.02 16.63 0.42
N LEU A 49 -5.29 15.32 0.30
CA LEU A 49 -4.48 14.49 -0.56
C LEU A 49 -4.73 14.85 -2.04
N HIS A 50 -3.70 14.63 -2.87
CA HIS A 50 -3.79 14.74 -4.32
C HIS A 50 -3.26 13.46 -4.96
N ILE A 51 -3.37 13.34 -6.29
CA ILE A 51 -3.00 12.13 -7.04
C ILE A 51 -1.56 11.63 -6.82
N GLY A 52 -0.66 12.51 -6.38
CA GLY A 52 0.71 12.12 -6.01
C GLY A 52 0.76 11.19 -4.80
N HIS A 53 -0.11 11.41 -3.81
CA HIS A 53 -0.23 10.56 -2.63
C HIS A 53 -0.76 9.17 -2.96
N ALA A 54 -1.64 9.05 -3.96
CA ALA A 54 -2.16 7.76 -4.40
C ALA A 54 -1.02 6.78 -4.76
N LYS A 55 0.07 7.25 -5.38
CA LYS A 55 1.25 6.42 -5.66
C LYS A 55 1.87 5.86 -4.37
N SER A 56 2.01 6.69 -3.34
CA SER A 56 2.59 6.29 -2.06
C SER A 56 1.69 5.30 -1.31
N ILE A 57 0.37 5.55 -1.31
CA ILE A 57 -0.63 4.68 -0.69
C ILE A 57 -0.62 3.30 -1.36
N CYS A 58 -0.82 3.26 -2.69
CA CYS A 58 -0.85 2.01 -3.44
C CYS A 58 0.45 1.22 -3.33
N LEU A 59 1.60 1.90 -3.30
CA LEU A 59 2.89 1.24 -3.11
C LEU A 59 3.03 0.64 -1.71
N ASN A 60 2.80 1.42 -0.65
CA ASN A 60 3.02 0.94 0.72
C ASN A 60 1.99 -0.13 1.10
N TYR A 61 0.71 0.08 0.79
CA TYR A 61 -0.34 -0.91 1.03
C TYR A 61 -0.17 -2.15 0.15
N GLY A 62 0.15 -1.96 -1.14
CA GLY A 62 0.42 -3.06 -2.06
C GLY A 62 1.55 -3.96 -1.57
N LEU A 63 2.68 -3.38 -1.14
CA LEU A 63 3.79 -4.14 -0.56
C LEU A 63 3.41 -4.86 0.74
N ALA A 64 2.66 -4.22 1.64
CA ALA A 64 2.18 -4.92 2.83
C ALA A 64 1.30 -6.12 2.45
N ARG A 65 0.33 -5.92 1.55
CA ARG A 65 -0.58 -6.98 1.11
C ARG A 65 0.15 -8.12 0.41
N ASP A 66 1.03 -7.81 -0.54
CA ASP A 66 1.70 -8.80 -1.39
C ASP A 66 2.67 -9.69 -0.57
N TYR A 67 3.18 -9.19 0.55
CA TYR A 67 4.05 -9.93 1.48
C TYR A 67 3.33 -10.42 2.75
N GLY A 68 2.00 -10.28 2.85
CA GLY A 68 1.24 -10.65 4.05
C GLY A 68 1.65 -9.88 5.32
N GLY A 69 2.17 -8.67 5.14
CA GLY A 69 2.60 -7.75 6.17
C GLY A 69 1.51 -6.78 6.65
N LYS A 70 1.94 -5.74 7.36
CA LYS A 70 1.06 -4.69 7.92
C LYS A 70 1.27 -3.34 7.23
N PHE A 71 0.19 -2.58 7.08
CA PHE A 71 0.20 -1.21 6.59
C PHE A 71 -0.34 -0.27 7.66
N ASN A 72 0.45 0.72 8.05
CA ASN A 72 0.05 1.71 9.04
C ASN A 72 -0.27 3.05 8.35
N LEU A 73 -1.43 3.63 8.66
CA LEU A 73 -1.69 5.05 8.43
C LEU A 73 -1.23 5.82 9.67
N ARG A 74 -0.25 6.71 9.51
CA ARG A 74 0.33 7.45 10.64
C ARG A 74 0.36 8.94 10.34
N PHE A 75 -0.50 9.71 10.97
CA PHE A 75 -0.43 11.17 10.87
C PHE A 75 0.91 11.68 11.43
N ASP A 76 1.64 12.47 10.64
CA ASP A 76 2.88 13.12 11.08
C ASP A 76 2.52 14.49 11.68
N ASP A 77 1.97 14.45 12.90
CA ASP A 77 1.32 15.54 13.62
C ASP A 77 2.28 16.32 14.54
N THR A 78 3.47 16.62 14.00
CA THR A 78 4.51 17.32 14.77
C THR A 78 4.35 18.85 14.81
N ASN A 79 3.30 19.40 14.17
CA ASN A 79 3.06 20.84 14.03
C ASN A 79 1.63 21.25 14.45
N PRO A 80 1.40 21.51 15.74
CA PRO A 80 0.06 21.71 16.31
C PRO A 80 -0.70 22.95 15.81
N VAL A 81 -0.08 23.80 14.99
CA VAL A 81 -0.69 25.04 14.46
C VAL A 81 -1.39 24.81 13.11
N LYS A 82 -1.03 23.74 12.40
CA LYS A 82 -1.51 23.48 11.03
C LYS A 82 -2.38 22.23 10.91
N GLU A 83 -2.71 21.62 12.04
CA GLU A 83 -3.38 20.34 12.09
C GLU A 83 -4.85 20.56 12.39
N GLU A 84 -5.70 20.14 11.46
CA GLU A 84 -7.14 20.23 11.61
C GLU A 84 -7.76 18.85 11.44
N GLN A 85 -8.77 18.55 12.26
CA GLN A 85 -9.50 17.29 12.19
C GLN A 85 -10.07 17.05 10.78
N GLU A 86 -10.42 18.10 10.04
CA GLU A 86 -10.91 17.97 8.66
C GLU A 86 -9.92 17.27 7.73
N TYR A 87 -8.61 17.50 7.91
CA TYR A 87 -7.59 16.87 7.07
C TYR A 87 -7.39 15.41 7.48
N ILE A 88 -7.45 15.11 8.78
CA ILE A 88 -7.41 13.74 9.27
C ILE A 88 -8.55 12.93 8.65
N ASP A 89 -9.78 13.43 8.77
CA ASP A 89 -10.98 12.76 8.28
C ASP A 89 -10.92 12.55 6.76
N SER A 90 -10.54 13.60 6.01
CA SER A 90 -10.40 13.51 4.56
C SER A 90 -9.29 12.55 4.11
N ILE A 91 -8.16 12.51 4.81
CA ILE A 91 -7.05 11.59 4.52
C ILE A 91 -7.52 10.15 4.72
N GLU A 92 -8.21 9.86 5.83
CA GLU A 92 -8.73 8.52 6.08
C GLU A 92 -9.72 8.09 4.98
N ASP A 93 -10.66 8.98 4.63
CA ASP A 93 -11.65 8.68 3.60
C ASP A 93 -11.01 8.41 2.23
N ASP A 94 -10.00 9.19 1.84
CA ASP A 94 -9.27 8.99 0.59
C ASP A 94 -8.48 7.67 0.58
N VAL A 95 -7.83 7.32 1.70
CA VAL A 95 -7.08 6.06 1.83
C VAL A 95 -8.04 4.86 1.73
N ARG A 96 -9.21 4.91 2.40
CA ARG A 96 -10.26 3.87 2.29
C ARG A 96 -10.84 3.81 0.88
N TRP A 97 -11.08 4.96 0.26
CA TRP A 97 -11.63 5.06 -1.09
C TRP A 97 -10.70 4.40 -2.14
N LEU A 98 -9.39 4.50 -1.95
CA LEU A 98 -8.39 3.81 -2.76
C LEU A 98 -8.30 2.29 -2.48
N GLY A 99 -9.06 1.77 -1.51
CA GLY A 99 -9.11 0.35 -1.16
C GLY A 99 -7.98 -0.11 -0.25
N ALA A 100 -7.25 0.82 0.36
CA ALA A 100 -6.29 0.50 1.40
C ALA A 100 -6.98 0.39 2.75
N ASP A 101 -6.55 -0.58 3.54
CA ASP A 101 -6.98 -0.79 4.91
C ASP A 101 -5.74 -0.74 5.81
N TRP A 102 -5.87 -0.07 6.95
CA TRP A 102 -4.78 0.12 7.91
C TRP A 102 -5.17 -0.46 9.26
N GLU A 103 -4.22 -1.14 9.89
CA GLU A 103 -4.38 -1.74 11.22
C GLU A 103 -4.05 -0.76 12.36
#